data_AF-A0A3D2URR1-F1
#
_entry.id   AF-A0A3D2URR1-F1
#
_cell.length_a   1.000
_cell.length_b   1.000
_cell.length_c   1.000
_cell.angle_alpha   90.00
_cell.angle_beta   90.00
_cell.angle_gamma   90.00
#
_symmetry.space_group_name_H-M   'P 1'
#
loop_
_entity.id
_entity.type
_entity.pdbx_description
1 polymer ?
#
loop_
_entity_poly.entity_id
_entity_poly.type
_entity_poly.pdbx_seq_one_letter_code
_entity_poly.pdbx_strand_id
1 'polypeptide(L)'
;HILVADEQTANDIIARLQNGEDFAELAVTLSTDTASAINGGDLGWFGPGMMVPEFETAAFALNAPGDITLTPVQSSFGFHIIQLVAKQERPVTNDQIEAEKDSIFQEWLFTARETDYVVETFDFWQARVPDEPSFISVATEQASLQQTAQAEQIATFQAVTLTPIP
;
A
#
# COMPACT_ATOMS: atom_id res chain seq x y z
N HIS A 1 -29.05 1.62 14.26
CA HIS A 1 -28.55 2.99 14.44
C HIS A 1 -29.53 3.97 13.82
N ILE A 2 -29.48 5.23 14.23
CA ILE A 2 -30.22 6.33 13.61
C ILE A 2 -29.20 7.39 13.22
N LEU A 3 -29.18 7.80 11.97
CA LEU A 3 -28.30 8.86 11.47
C LEU A 3 -29.11 10.13 11.22
N VAL A 4 -28.62 11.27 11.69
CA VAL A 4 -29.22 12.59 11.44
C VAL A 4 -28.15 13.62 11.15
N ALA A 5 -28.51 14.68 10.41
CA ALA A 5 -27.57 15.74 10.07
C ALA A 5 -27.25 16.67 11.25
N ASP A 6 -28.21 16.88 12.16
CA ASP A 6 -28.15 17.89 13.21
C ASP A 6 -28.05 17.28 14.61
N GLU A 7 -27.16 17.84 15.44
CA GLU A 7 -26.98 17.41 16.84
C GLU A 7 -28.25 17.59 17.68
N GLN A 8 -28.99 18.68 17.45
CA GLN A 8 -30.23 18.95 18.17
C GLN A 8 -31.26 17.85 17.92
N THR A 9 -31.44 17.43 16.66
CA THR A 9 -32.33 16.34 16.29
C THR A 9 -31.89 15.03 16.94
N ALA A 10 -30.58 14.78 17.01
CA ALA A 10 -30.07 13.58 17.69
C ALA A 10 -30.38 13.59 19.19
N ASN A 11 -30.20 14.73 19.86
CA ASN A 11 -30.54 14.89 21.27
C ASN A 11 -32.04 14.71 21.53
N ASP A 12 -32.89 15.25 20.66
CA ASP A 12 -34.35 15.09 20.76
C ASP A 12 -34.74 13.61 20.59
N ILE A 13 -34.10 12.88 19.68
CA ILE A 13 -34.31 11.42 19.51
C ILE A 13 -33.87 10.66 20.76
N ILE A 14 -32.71 10.99 21.34
CA ILE A 14 -32.24 10.36 22.58
C ILE A 14 -33.25 10.59 23.71
N ALA A 15 -33.79 11.80 23.85
CA ALA A 15 -34.82 12.10 24.85
C ALA A 15 -36.11 11.28 24.63
N ARG A 16 -36.54 11.11 23.38
CA ARG A 16 -37.69 10.26 23.01
C ARG A 16 -37.46 8.79 23.33
N LEU A 17 -36.28 8.27 23.02
CA LEU A 17 -35.87 6.91 23.36
C LEU A 17 -35.84 6.68 24.88
N GLN A 18 -35.38 7.67 25.66
CA GLN A 18 -35.43 7.61 27.13
C GLN A 18 -36.86 7.62 27.69
N ASN A 19 -37.82 8.19 26.96
CA ASN A 19 -39.24 8.15 27.30
C ASN A 19 -39.92 6.82 26.92
N GLY A 20 -39.18 5.87 26.32
CA GLY A 20 -39.68 4.54 25.97
C GLY A 20 -40.31 4.43 24.58
N GLU A 21 -40.05 5.38 23.68
CA GLU A 21 -40.40 5.23 22.27
C GLU A 21 -39.59 4.12 21.59
N ASP A 22 -40.16 3.50 20.56
CA ASP A 22 -39.54 2.39 19.85
C ASP A 22 -38.39 2.87 18.94
N PHE A 23 -37.23 2.23 19.07
CA PHE A 23 -36.04 2.60 18.31
C PHE A 23 -36.20 2.36 16.81
N ALA A 24 -36.84 1.24 16.43
CA ALA A 24 -37.02 0.90 15.02
C ALA A 24 -37.99 1.88 14.35
N GLU A 25 -39.06 2.30 15.02
CA GLU A 25 -39.99 3.31 14.51
C GLU A 25 -39.29 4.66 14.30
N LEU A 26 -38.46 5.11 15.26
CA LEU A 26 -37.67 6.34 15.11
C LEU A 26 -36.63 6.22 13.99
N ALA A 27 -36.00 5.06 13.85
CA ALA A 27 -35.05 4.81 12.76
C ALA A 27 -35.72 4.88 11.39
N VAL A 28 -36.89 4.26 11.21
CA VAL A 28 -37.65 4.29 9.94
C VAL A 28 -38.06 5.72 9.59
N THR A 29 -38.45 6.52 10.59
CA THR A 29 -39.07 7.84 10.37
C THR A 29 -38.06 8.99 10.28
N LEU A 30 -36.95 8.92 11.00
CA LEU A 30 -36.01 10.04 11.17
C LEU A 30 -34.60 9.77 10.66
N SER A 31 -34.21 8.50 10.46
CA SER A 31 -32.85 8.20 10.00
C SER A 31 -32.66 8.64 8.55
N THR A 32 -31.57 9.35 8.28
CA THR A 32 -31.14 9.70 6.93
C THR A 32 -30.44 8.54 6.22
N ASP A 33 -30.03 7.50 6.96
CA ASP A 33 -29.54 6.26 6.34
C ASP A 33 -30.71 5.38 5.89
N THR A 34 -31.10 5.54 4.64
CA THR A 34 -32.21 4.78 4.04
C THR A 34 -31.95 3.28 3.96
N ALA A 35 -30.68 2.84 3.95
CA ALA A 35 -30.35 1.42 3.79
C ALA A 35 -30.68 0.62 5.05
N SER A 36 -30.31 1.16 6.23
CA SER A 36 -30.63 0.54 7.51
C SER A 36 -32.00 0.96 8.04
N ALA A 37 -32.49 2.17 7.74
CA ALA A 37 -33.77 2.68 8.24
C ALA A 37 -34.94 1.73 7.98
N ILE A 38 -35.00 1.12 6.78
CA ILE A 38 -36.07 0.18 6.39
C ILE A 38 -36.15 -1.03 7.34
N ASN A 39 -35.02 -1.43 7.91
CA ASN A 39 -34.91 -2.53 8.88
C ASN A 39 -34.81 -2.03 10.33
N GLY A 40 -35.38 -0.86 10.64
CA GLY A 40 -35.32 -0.29 12.00
C GLY A 40 -33.92 0.17 12.42
N GLY A 41 -33.05 0.46 11.44
CA GLY A 41 -31.67 0.86 11.68
C GLY A 41 -30.71 -0.31 11.90
N ASP A 42 -31.12 -1.56 11.68
CA ASP A 42 -30.25 -2.71 11.89
C ASP A 42 -29.09 -2.74 10.87
N LEU A 43 -27.88 -2.94 11.38
CA LEU A 43 -26.64 -3.09 10.60
C LEU A 43 -26.13 -4.55 10.60
N GLY A 44 -26.77 -5.44 11.36
CA GLY A 44 -26.31 -6.80 11.57
C GLY A 44 -25.06 -6.89 12.46
N TRP A 45 -24.38 -8.04 12.37
CA TRP A 45 -23.16 -8.29 13.14
C TRP A 45 -21.96 -7.67 12.46
N PHE A 46 -21.28 -6.77 13.16
CA PHE A 46 -19.99 -6.21 12.73
C PHE A 46 -18.91 -6.48 13.79
N GLY A 47 -17.67 -6.55 13.32
CA GLY A 47 -16.47 -6.66 14.15
C GLY A 47 -15.68 -5.36 14.17
N PRO A 48 -14.54 -5.33 14.89
CA PRO A 48 -13.62 -4.20 14.88
C PRO A 48 -13.06 -3.94 13.47
N GLY A 49 -12.88 -2.68 13.10
CA GLY A 49 -12.38 -2.24 11.79
C GLY A 49 -13.40 -2.24 10.65
N MET A 50 -14.64 -2.68 10.91
CA MET A 50 -15.70 -2.72 9.89
C MET A 50 -16.50 -1.42 9.78
N MET A 51 -16.43 -0.55 10.79
CA MET A 51 -17.17 0.71 10.88
C MET A 51 -16.21 1.88 11.11
N VAL A 52 -16.71 3.11 10.99
CA VAL A 52 -15.89 4.31 11.28
C VAL A 52 -15.44 4.32 12.75
N PRO A 53 -14.21 4.80 13.06
CA PRO A 53 -13.63 4.69 14.40
C PRO A 53 -14.50 5.30 15.51
N GLU A 54 -15.17 6.41 15.22
CA GLU A 54 -16.05 7.11 16.17
C GLU A 54 -17.29 6.28 16.50
N PHE A 55 -17.89 5.67 15.48
CA PHE A 55 -19.04 4.79 15.63
C PHE A 55 -18.66 3.51 16.38
N GLU A 56 -17.54 2.90 15.99
CA GLU A 56 -17.02 1.70 16.63
C GLU A 56 -16.78 1.92 18.12
N THR A 57 -16.04 2.97 18.47
CA THR A 57 -15.71 3.29 19.86
C THR A 57 -16.97 3.45 20.72
N ALA A 58 -17.98 4.15 20.21
CA ALA A 58 -19.24 4.34 20.92
C ALA A 58 -20.06 3.05 21.02
N ALA A 59 -20.12 2.24 19.96
CA ALA A 59 -20.85 0.97 19.97
C ALA A 59 -20.24 -0.05 20.93
N PHE A 60 -18.91 -0.16 20.96
CA PHE A 60 -18.20 -1.10 21.84
C PHE A 60 -18.18 -0.65 23.31
N ALA A 61 -18.39 0.64 23.59
CA ALA A 61 -18.55 1.18 24.93
C ALA A 61 -19.87 0.78 25.60
N LEU A 62 -20.88 0.37 24.82
CA LEU A 62 -22.15 -0.15 25.33
C LEU A 62 -21.95 -1.55 25.94
N ASN A 63 -22.59 -1.79 27.09
CA ASN A 63 -22.32 -2.98 27.90
C ASN A 63 -23.45 -4.00 27.81
N ALA A 64 -24.69 -3.56 27.92
CA ALA A 64 -25.87 -4.42 27.95
C ALA A 64 -26.70 -4.30 26.66
N PRO A 65 -27.27 -5.41 26.16
CA PRO A 65 -28.32 -5.37 25.15
C PRO A 65 -29.46 -4.44 25.57
N GLY A 66 -29.88 -3.55 24.66
CA GLY A 66 -30.85 -2.48 24.90
C GLY A 66 -30.22 -1.13 25.24
N ASP A 67 -28.95 -1.09 25.64
CA ASP A 67 -28.25 0.16 25.92
C ASP A 67 -28.21 1.05 24.67
N ILE A 68 -28.42 2.35 24.89
CA ILE A 68 -28.32 3.38 23.85
C ILE A 68 -27.21 4.36 24.19
N THR A 69 -26.63 4.98 23.17
CA THR A 69 -25.71 6.11 23.35
C THR A 69 -26.47 7.31 23.94
N LEU A 70 -26.02 7.80 25.10
CA LEU A 70 -26.59 8.98 25.75
C LEU A 70 -26.14 10.30 25.11
N THR A 71 -25.05 10.26 24.35
CA THR A 71 -24.49 11.39 23.61
C THR A 71 -24.48 11.05 22.11
N PRO A 72 -24.91 11.97 21.23
CA PRO A 72 -24.80 11.79 19.80
C PRO A 72 -23.36 11.53 19.38
N VAL A 73 -23.14 10.51 18.54
CA VAL A 73 -21.81 10.16 18.04
C VAL A 73 -21.59 10.89 16.72
N GLN A 74 -20.67 11.84 16.69
CA GLN A 74 -20.35 12.57 15.47
C GLN A 74 -19.43 11.75 14.56
N SER A 75 -19.77 11.66 13.29
CA SER A 75 -18.90 11.15 12.23
C SER A 75 -18.95 12.05 10.99
N SER A 76 -18.19 11.70 9.95
CA SER A 76 -18.21 12.41 8.66
C SER A 76 -19.60 12.43 7.99
N PHE A 77 -20.50 11.52 8.36
CA PHE A 77 -21.85 11.43 7.80
C PHE A 77 -22.90 12.22 8.59
N GLY A 78 -22.57 12.72 9.78
CA GLY A 78 -23.50 13.39 10.68
C GLY A 78 -23.44 12.82 12.10
N PHE A 79 -24.59 12.80 12.78
CA PHE A 79 -24.74 12.34 14.15
C PHE A 79 -25.46 11.00 14.20
N HIS A 80 -24.87 10.04 14.91
CA HIS A 80 -25.36 8.69 15.07
C HIS A 80 -25.89 8.47 16.49
N ILE A 81 -27.05 7.85 16.59
CA ILE A 81 -27.58 7.25 17.81
C ILE A 81 -27.46 5.74 17.64
N ILE A 82 -26.78 5.09 18.58
CA ILE A 82 -26.48 3.67 18.52
C ILE A 82 -27.21 2.95 19.65
N GLN A 83 -27.85 1.84 19.32
CA GLN A 83 -28.43 0.90 20.28
C GLN A 83 -27.71 -0.43 20.15
N LEU A 84 -27.29 -1.01 21.28
CA LEU A 84 -26.71 -2.33 21.31
C LEU A 84 -27.82 -3.38 21.30
N VAL A 85 -27.97 -4.14 20.21
CA VAL A 85 -28.96 -5.22 20.15
C VAL A 85 -28.43 -6.50 20.80
N ALA A 86 -27.18 -6.87 20.48
CA ALA A 86 -26.54 -8.05 21.02
C ALA A 86 -25.02 -7.90 20.98
N LYS A 87 -24.35 -8.51 21.97
CA LYS A 87 -22.87 -8.56 22.05
C LYS A 87 -22.46 -10.01 22.16
N GLN A 88 -21.57 -10.45 21.28
CA GLN A 88 -21.06 -11.82 21.25
C GLN A 88 -19.55 -11.80 21.09
N GLU A 89 -18.84 -12.46 21.99
CA GLU A 89 -17.43 -12.77 21.79
C GLU A 89 -17.32 -13.95 20.82
N ARG A 90 -16.75 -13.70 19.63
CA ARG A 90 -16.43 -14.74 18.67
C ARG A 90 -14.91 -14.91 18.64
N PRO A 91 -14.38 -16.07 19.08
CA PRO A 91 -12.95 -16.32 18.97
C PRO A 91 -12.58 -16.37 17.49
N VAL A 92 -11.59 -15.58 17.11
CA VAL A 92 -11.01 -15.61 15.77
C VAL A 92 -10.22 -16.91 15.63
N THR A 93 -10.42 -17.65 14.55
CA THR A 93 -9.66 -18.89 14.30
C THR A 93 -8.25 -18.56 13.82
N ASN A 94 -7.29 -19.48 14.02
CA ASN A 94 -5.93 -19.29 13.53
C ASN A 94 -5.89 -19.05 12.01
N ASP A 95 -6.75 -19.73 11.25
CA ASP A 95 -6.84 -19.58 9.79
C ASP A 95 -7.28 -18.17 9.39
N GLN A 96 -8.21 -17.56 10.14
CA GLN A 96 -8.65 -16.17 9.91
C GLN A 96 -7.55 -15.17 10.24
N ILE A 97 -6.79 -15.40 11.31
CA ILE A 97 -5.65 -14.55 11.70
C ILE A 97 -4.57 -14.59 10.62
N GLU A 98 -4.26 -15.77 10.10
CA GLU A 98 -3.22 -15.92 9.07
C GLU A 98 -3.63 -15.26 7.75
N ALA A 99 -4.89 -15.45 7.33
CA ALA A 99 -5.43 -14.79 6.13
C ALA A 99 -5.39 -13.25 6.23
N GLU A 100 -5.72 -12.70 7.40
CA GLU A 100 -5.70 -11.25 7.63
C GLU A 100 -4.27 -10.70 7.64
N LYS A 101 -3.32 -11.41 8.27
CA LYS A 101 -1.89 -11.06 8.25
C LYS A 101 -1.35 -11.03 6.83
N ASP A 102 -1.66 -12.05 6.03
CA ASP A 102 -1.23 -12.12 4.64
C ASP A 102 -1.79 -10.92 3.86
N SER A 103 -3.08 -10.59 4.04
CA SER A 103 -3.72 -9.44 3.40
C SER A 103 -3.01 -8.12 3.74
N ILE A 104 -2.82 -7.83 5.03
CA ILE A 104 -2.14 -6.61 5.51
C ILE A 104 -0.68 -6.57 5.04
N PHE A 105 0.01 -7.72 5.03
CA PHE A 105 1.39 -7.81 4.53
C PHE A 105 1.47 -7.48 3.04
N GLN A 106 0.54 -7.97 2.22
CA GLN A 106 0.50 -7.65 0.79
C GLN A 106 0.19 -6.16 0.55
N GLU A 107 -0.74 -5.57 1.31
CA GLU A 107 -1.03 -4.14 1.25
C GLU A 107 0.19 -3.30 1.60
N TRP A 108 0.89 -3.65 2.69
CA TRP A 108 2.14 -3.01 3.05
C TRP A 108 3.21 -3.16 1.96
N LEU A 109 3.38 -4.36 1.41
CA LEU A 109 4.35 -4.63 0.35
C LEU A 109 4.05 -3.82 -0.92
N PHE A 110 2.77 -3.72 -1.28
CA PHE A 110 2.32 -2.90 -2.40
C PHE A 110 2.68 -1.44 -2.19
N THR A 111 2.32 -0.89 -1.04
CA THR A 111 2.60 0.50 -0.66
C THR A 111 4.11 0.77 -0.63
N ALA A 112 4.89 -0.11 -0.02
CA ALA A 112 6.35 0.02 0.06
C ALA A 112 7.01 0.04 -1.33
N ARG A 113 6.51 -0.78 -2.27
CA ARG A 113 6.99 -0.79 -3.66
C ARG A 113 6.61 0.45 -4.45
N GLU A 114 5.44 1.02 -4.18
CA GLU A 114 4.99 2.26 -4.84
C GLU A 114 5.77 3.48 -4.33
N THR A 115 6.19 3.46 -3.06
CA THR A 115 6.82 4.62 -2.43
C THR A 115 8.31 4.77 -2.77
N ASP A 116 9.02 3.68 -3.12
CA ASP A 116 10.49 3.75 -3.14
C ASP A 116 11.16 2.70 -4.06
N TYR A 117 11.13 2.88 -5.39
CA TYR A 117 12.10 2.22 -6.29
C TYR A 117 12.34 3.07 -7.56
N VAL A 118 13.21 4.08 -7.47
CA VAL A 118 13.93 4.57 -8.65
C VAL A 118 15.03 3.55 -8.94
N VAL A 119 14.82 2.69 -9.94
CA VAL A 119 15.92 1.86 -10.47
C VAL A 119 16.90 2.81 -11.16
N GLU A 120 17.95 3.21 -10.45
CA GLU A 120 19.06 3.92 -11.07
C GLU A 120 19.85 2.93 -11.93
N THR A 121 19.58 2.93 -13.23
CA THR A 121 20.35 2.16 -14.20
C THR A 121 21.67 2.89 -14.47
N PHE A 122 22.77 2.36 -13.93
CA PHE A 122 24.10 2.86 -14.25
C PHE A 122 24.67 2.12 -15.46
N ASP A 123 24.67 2.78 -16.63
CA ASP A 123 25.22 2.23 -17.89
C ASP A 123 26.76 2.35 -17.96
N PHE A 124 27.45 2.00 -16.89
CA PHE A 124 28.92 2.08 -16.80
C PHE A 124 29.66 1.16 -17.80
N TRP A 125 28.95 0.24 -18.44
CA TRP A 125 29.51 -0.69 -19.42
C TRP A 125 29.71 -0.05 -20.79
N GLN A 126 28.90 0.95 -21.16
CA GLN A 126 29.06 1.69 -22.43
C GLN A 126 30.39 2.46 -22.48
N ALA A 127 30.92 2.88 -21.32
CA ALA A 127 32.24 3.51 -21.24
C ALA A 127 33.43 2.53 -21.41
N ARG A 128 33.18 1.23 -21.31
CA ARG A 128 34.22 0.18 -21.34
C ARG A 128 34.21 -0.64 -22.62
N VAL A 129 33.12 -0.60 -23.38
CA VAL A 129 32.98 -1.36 -24.62
C VAL A 129 32.90 -0.39 -25.78
N PRO A 130 33.92 -0.38 -26.66
CA PRO A 130 33.87 0.41 -27.88
C PRO A 130 32.64 0.03 -28.72
N ASP A 131 31.92 1.04 -29.23
CA ASP A 131 30.73 0.86 -30.06
C ASP A 131 31.00 0.05 -31.34
N GLU A 132 32.25 0.06 -31.80
CA GLU A 132 32.71 -0.76 -32.90
C GLU A 132 33.60 -1.90 -32.39
N PRO A 133 33.22 -3.17 -32.59
CA PRO A 133 34.12 -4.27 -32.30
C PRO A 133 35.35 -4.18 -33.21
N SER A 134 36.52 -3.90 -32.63
CA SER A 134 37.78 -3.91 -33.36
C SER A 134 38.20 -5.35 -33.65
N PHE A 135 37.75 -5.90 -34.78
CA PHE A 135 38.29 -7.17 -35.27
C PHE A 135 39.68 -6.91 -35.84
N ILE A 136 40.73 -7.38 -35.16
CA ILE A 136 42.06 -7.44 -35.77
C ILE A 136 41.96 -8.46 -36.91
N SER A 137 42.01 -7.98 -38.16
CA SER A 137 42.03 -8.87 -39.30
C SER A 137 43.39 -9.58 -39.37
N VAL A 138 43.41 -10.84 -39.81
CA VAL A 138 44.66 -11.60 -39.99
C VAL A 138 45.66 -10.85 -40.89
N ALA A 139 45.16 -10.05 -41.84
CA ALA A 139 45.98 -9.19 -42.70
C ALA A 139 46.67 -8.06 -41.92
N THR A 140 45.99 -7.47 -40.92
CA THR A 140 46.55 -6.42 -40.05
C THR A 140 47.64 -6.97 -39.14
N GLU A 141 47.49 -8.20 -38.66
CA GLU A 141 48.50 -8.88 -37.84
C GLU A 141 49.71 -9.35 -38.65
N GLN A 142 49.49 -9.85 -39.88
CA GLN A 142 50.61 -10.18 -40.77
C GLN A 142 51.37 -8.94 -41.21
N ALA A 143 50.69 -7.82 -41.48
CA ALA A 143 51.32 -6.56 -41.85
C ALA A 143 52.16 -5.98 -40.70
N SER A 144 51.68 -6.03 -39.45
CA SER A 144 52.45 -5.56 -38.30
C SER A 144 53.69 -6.42 -38.05
N LEU A 145 53.57 -7.75 -38.16
CA LEU A 145 54.70 -8.69 -38.07
C LEU A 145 55.74 -8.49 -39.19
N GLN A 146 55.30 -8.16 -40.41
CA GLN A 146 56.22 -7.88 -41.52
C GLN A 146 56.97 -6.55 -41.32
N GLN A 147 56.31 -5.56 -40.70
CA GLN A 147 56.90 -4.26 -40.42
C GLN A 147 57.92 -4.33 -39.27
N THR A 148 57.67 -5.12 -38.22
CA THR A 148 58.67 -5.42 -37.18
C THR A 148 59.85 -6.21 -37.76
N ALA A 149 59.60 -7.21 -38.59
CA ALA A 149 60.68 -7.97 -39.24
C ALA A 149 61.55 -7.09 -40.17
N GLN A 150 60.94 -6.15 -40.90
CA GLN A 150 61.70 -5.17 -41.70
C GLN A 150 62.50 -4.20 -40.83
N ALA A 151 61.93 -3.71 -39.72
CA ALA A 151 62.63 -2.83 -38.80
C ALA A 151 63.86 -3.51 -38.17
N GLU A 152 63.74 -4.80 -37.80
CA GLU A 152 64.86 -5.60 -37.29
C GLU A 152 65.93 -5.86 -38.36
N GLN A 153 65.54 -6.11 -39.62
CA GLN A 153 66.50 -6.26 -40.72
C GLN A 153 67.26 -4.96 -41.03
N ILE A 154 66.57 -3.81 -41.00
CA ILE A 154 67.19 -2.50 -41.20
C ILE A 154 68.15 -2.18 -40.05
N ALA A 155 67.77 -2.46 -38.81
CA ALA A 155 68.64 -2.30 -37.64
C ALA A 155 69.89 -3.19 -37.72
N THR A 156 69.74 -4.44 -38.18
CA THR A 156 70.85 -5.38 -38.37
C THR A 156 71.79 -4.92 -39.49
N PHE A 157 71.25 -4.39 -40.59
CA PHE A 157 72.07 -3.89 -41.71
C PHE A 157 72.84 -2.61 -41.34
N GLN A 158 72.24 -1.70 -40.56
CA GLN A 158 72.90 -0.50 -40.03
C GLN A 158 74.01 -0.84 -39.03
N ALA A 159 73.88 -1.94 -38.28
CA ALA A 159 74.92 -2.41 -37.37
C ALA A 159 76.15 -2.98 -38.11
N VAL A 160 75.96 -3.58 -39.29
CA VAL A 160 77.04 -4.18 -40.10
C VAL A 160 77.83 -3.12 -40.90
N THR A 161 77.22 -2.00 -41.27
CA THR A 161 77.90 -0.92 -41.99
C THR A 161 78.71 0.04 -41.10
N LEU A 162 78.59 -0.09 -39.77
CA LEU A 162 79.30 0.75 -38.79
C LEU A 162 80.53 0.09 -38.15
N THR A 163 80.91 -1.12 -38.56
CA THR A 163 82.21 -1.70 -38.19
C THR A 163 83.32 -1.16 -39.10
N PRO A 164 84.31 -0.38 -38.57
CA PRO A 164 85.47 0.02 -39.35
C PRO A 164 86.35 -1.21 -39.61
N ILE A 165 86.76 -1.40 -40.86
CA ILE A 165 87.80 -2.36 -41.26
C ILE A 165 89.11 -1.89 -40.61
N PRO A 166 89.87 -2.78 -39.93
CA PRO A 166 91.10 -2.42 -39.21
C PRO A 166 92.23 -1.91 -40.11
#